data_AF-A0A0B7A566-F1
#
_entry.id   AF-A0A0B7A566-F1
#
_cell.length_a   1.000
_cell.length_b   1.000
_cell.length_c   1.000
_cell.angle_alpha   90.00
_cell.angle_beta   90.00
_cell.angle_gamma   90.00
#
_symmetry.space_group_name_H-M   'P 1'
#
loop_
_entity.id
_entity.type
_entity.pdbx_description
1 polymer ?
#
loop_
_entity_poly.entity_id
_entity_poly.type
_entity_poly.pdbx_seq_one_letter_code
_entity_poly.pdbx_strand_id
1 'polypeptide(L)'
;MDLLAGVIPPITSKYPQVQFIIGGDGPKRILLEEVRERCQLLDRVQMLGSLQHSKIRDVLVQGDILLNTSLTEAFCIAIVEGACCGLQVVSTKVGGIPEVLPAKLIYLAEPNVQALTEELEKAIEDRIHGRNLDPFEMHASIQAFYSWRDVALRTETVYHMVMSTPLPDTASRLLKYNQCGAVSGKLFMMIAAFNIILLFIIQLLWPTENIDKATCVQVRRSVMAGCRLPAETVRDPLAARRASRHI
;
A
#
# COMPACT_ATOMS: atom_id res chain seq x y z
N MET A 1 -13.07 10.71 -0.63
CA MET A 1 -14.44 10.71 -0.09
C MET A 1 -15.32 11.77 -0.74
N ASP A 2 -14.95 13.05 -0.76
CA ASP A 2 -15.76 14.06 -1.46
C ASP A 2 -15.88 13.77 -2.97
N LEU A 3 -14.78 13.36 -3.61
CA LEU A 3 -14.79 12.91 -5.01
C LEU A 3 -15.64 11.64 -5.19
N LEU A 4 -15.53 10.67 -4.29
CA LEU A 4 -16.31 9.43 -4.33
C LEU A 4 -17.83 9.71 -4.29
N ALA A 5 -18.27 10.62 -3.44
CA ALA A 5 -19.67 11.04 -3.36
C ALA A 5 -20.19 11.62 -4.69
N GLY A 6 -19.33 12.32 -5.44
CA GLY A 6 -19.66 12.85 -6.77
C GLY A 6 -19.67 11.80 -7.88
N VAL A 7 -18.86 10.74 -7.78
CA VAL A 7 -18.73 9.69 -8.81
C VAL A 7 -19.84 8.63 -8.72
N ILE A 8 -20.34 8.34 -7.51
CA ILE A 8 -21.36 7.28 -7.31
C ILE A 8 -22.66 7.53 -8.11
N PRO A 9 -23.32 8.71 -8.04
CA PRO A 9 -24.57 8.94 -8.77
C PRO A 9 -24.48 8.80 -10.30
N PRO A 10 -23.52 9.42 -11.02
CA PRO A 10 -23.45 9.29 -12.48
C PRO A 10 -23.17 7.85 -12.92
N ILE A 11 -22.28 7.14 -12.23
CA ILE A 11 -21.93 5.75 -12.57
C ILE A 11 -23.11 4.81 -12.33
N THR A 12 -23.77 4.92 -11.17
CA THR A 12 -24.92 4.06 -10.85
C THR A 12 -26.11 4.33 -11.78
N SER A 13 -26.32 5.58 -12.20
CA SER A 13 -27.35 5.93 -13.18
C SER A 13 -27.08 5.31 -14.55
N LYS A 14 -25.83 5.35 -15.03
CA LYS A 14 -25.45 4.85 -16.36
C LYS A 14 -25.31 3.33 -16.42
N TYR A 15 -24.82 2.68 -15.36
CA TYR A 15 -24.57 1.24 -15.30
C TYR A 15 -25.39 0.59 -14.17
N PRO A 16 -26.61 0.10 -14.43
CA PRO A 16 -27.50 -0.47 -13.40
C PRO A 16 -26.94 -1.66 -12.63
N GLN A 17 -26.01 -2.40 -13.24
CA GLN A 17 -25.36 -3.58 -12.67
C GLN A 17 -24.25 -3.27 -11.65
N VAL A 18 -23.76 -2.02 -11.60
CA VAL A 18 -22.63 -1.66 -10.73
C VAL A 18 -23.10 -1.55 -9.27
N GLN A 19 -22.33 -2.16 -8.36
CA GLN A 19 -22.54 -2.05 -6.91
C GLN A 19 -21.27 -1.51 -6.26
N PHE A 20 -21.44 -0.69 -5.24
CA PHE A 20 -20.34 -0.11 -4.46
C PHE A 20 -20.30 -0.75 -3.08
N ILE A 21 -19.13 -1.28 -2.72
CA ILE A 21 -18.84 -1.75 -1.37
C ILE A 21 -17.81 -0.80 -0.77
N ILE A 22 -18.17 -0.12 0.31
CA ILE A 22 -17.34 0.89 0.95
C ILE A 22 -16.96 0.39 2.34
N GLY A 23 -15.70 0.00 2.49
CA GLY A 23 -15.07 -0.36 3.76
C GLY A 23 -14.28 0.80 4.34
N GLY A 24 -14.40 1.01 5.64
CA GLY A 24 -13.78 2.10 6.38
C GLY A 24 -14.80 2.97 7.10
N ASP A 25 -14.30 3.75 8.05
CA ASP A 25 -15.08 4.73 8.79
C ASP A 25 -14.34 6.06 8.82
N GLY A 26 -15.07 7.15 8.99
CA GLY A 26 -14.46 8.47 9.02
C GLY A 26 -15.47 9.62 9.00
N PRO A 27 -14.99 10.86 9.18
CA PRO A 27 -15.85 12.04 9.33
C PRO A 27 -16.73 12.32 8.09
N LYS A 28 -16.29 11.84 6.92
CA LYS A 28 -17.00 12.00 5.64
C LYS A 28 -18.01 10.88 5.35
N ARG A 29 -18.27 9.98 6.29
CA ARG A 29 -19.27 8.92 6.17
C ARG A 29 -20.69 9.47 5.96
N ILE A 30 -21.05 10.49 6.75
CA ILE A 30 -22.39 11.12 6.70
C ILE A 30 -22.70 11.62 5.29
N LEU A 31 -21.72 12.23 4.61
CA LEU A 31 -21.86 12.70 3.23
C LEU A 31 -22.26 11.56 2.27
N LEU A 32 -21.66 10.37 2.41
CA LEU A 32 -21.98 9.23 1.57
C LEU A 32 -23.36 8.65 1.89
N GLU A 33 -23.74 8.63 3.17
CA GLU A 33 -25.07 8.19 3.59
C GLU A 33 -26.15 9.14 3.06
N GLU A 34 -25.94 10.46 3.11
CA GLU A 34 -26.83 11.46 2.52
C GLU A 34 -26.98 11.29 1.00
N VAL A 35 -25.87 11.09 0.27
CA VAL A 35 -25.91 10.85 -1.18
C VAL A 35 -26.66 9.56 -1.49
N ARG A 36 -26.40 8.49 -0.72
CA ARG A 36 -27.06 7.20 -0.88
C ARG A 36 -28.58 7.32 -0.67
N GLU A 37 -29.03 8.08 0.31
CA GLU A 37 -30.47 8.29 0.57
C GLU A 37 -31.12 9.17 -0.49
N ARG A 38 -30.50 10.32 -0.81
CA ARG A 38 -31.03 11.27 -1.81
C ARG A 38 -31.15 10.65 -3.20
N CYS A 39 -30.21 9.79 -3.57
CA CYS A 39 -30.19 9.10 -4.86
C CYS A 39 -30.89 7.72 -4.84
N GLN A 40 -31.50 7.32 -3.71
CA GLN A 40 -32.17 6.02 -3.55
C GLN A 40 -31.27 4.81 -3.86
N LEU A 41 -30.00 4.87 -3.45
CA LEU A 41 -28.98 3.86 -3.74
C LEU A 41 -28.73 2.89 -2.57
N LEU A 42 -29.70 2.73 -1.66
CA LEU A 42 -29.55 1.87 -0.46
C LEU A 42 -29.20 0.42 -0.82
N ASP A 43 -29.78 -0.12 -1.89
CA ASP A 43 -29.54 -1.49 -2.34
C ASP A 43 -28.24 -1.65 -3.16
N ARG A 44 -27.58 -0.54 -3.51
CA ARG A 44 -26.43 -0.53 -4.42
C ARG A 44 -25.15 -0.03 -3.79
N VAL A 45 -25.23 0.71 -2.70
CA VAL A 45 -24.07 1.25 -1.97
C VAL A 45 -24.07 0.67 -0.55
N GLN A 46 -23.27 -0.37 -0.37
CA GLN A 46 -23.11 -1.04 0.91
C GLN A 46 -22.00 -0.37 1.72
N MET A 47 -22.36 0.17 2.89
CA MET A 47 -21.42 0.75 3.85
C MET A 47 -21.08 -0.30 4.90
N LEU A 48 -19.87 -0.85 4.86
CA LEU A 48 -19.42 -1.89 5.80
C LEU A 48 -18.92 -1.34 7.14
N GLY A 49 -18.54 -0.05 7.17
CA GLY A 49 -17.88 0.55 8.33
C GLY A 49 -16.44 0.06 8.50
N SER A 50 -15.87 0.24 9.69
CA SER A 50 -14.50 -0.17 9.98
C SER A 50 -14.32 -1.69 9.89
N LEU A 51 -13.32 -2.13 9.11
CA LEU A 51 -13.01 -3.55 8.88
C LEU A 51 -11.72 -3.94 9.59
N GLN A 52 -11.71 -5.15 10.16
CA GLN A 52 -10.47 -5.75 10.65
C GLN A 52 -9.59 -6.16 9.47
N HIS A 53 -8.27 -6.02 9.62
CA HIS A 53 -7.31 -6.31 8.55
C HIS A 53 -7.44 -7.74 7.99
N SER A 54 -7.76 -8.72 8.84
CA SER A 54 -8.01 -10.11 8.44
C SER A 54 -9.18 -10.31 7.48
N LYS A 55 -10.16 -9.39 7.48
CA LYS A 55 -11.38 -9.46 6.64
C LYS A 55 -11.27 -8.65 5.35
N ILE A 56 -10.22 -7.84 5.18
CA ILE A 56 -10.07 -6.97 4.00
C ILE A 56 -10.02 -7.81 2.73
N ARG A 57 -9.25 -8.91 2.74
CA ARG A 57 -9.19 -9.85 1.62
C ARG A 57 -10.57 -10.34 1.21
N ASP A 58 -11.39 -10.77 2.18
CA ASP A 58 -12.72 -11.33 1.92
C ASP A 58 -13.65 -10.32 1.24
N VAL A 59 -13.45 -9.03 1.51
CA VAL A 59 -14.19 -7.93 0.85
C VAL A 59 -13.61 -7.63 -0.54
N LEU A 60 -12.28 -7.54 -0.66
CA LEU A 60 -11.64 -7.24 -1.94
C LEU A 60 -11.98 -8.26 -3.01
N VAL A 61 -11.94 -9.57 -2.69
CA VAL A 61 -12.24 -10.64 -3.66
C VAL A 61 -13.69 -10.66 -4.16
N GLN A 62 -14.60 -9.89 -3.56
CA GLN A 62 -15.97 -9.72 -4.04
C GLN A 62 -16.07 -8.65 -5.14
N GLY A 63 -15.08 -7.77 -5.27
CA GLY A 63 -15.08 -6.68 -6.23
C GLY A 63 -14.37 -7.02 -7.54
N ASP A 64 -14.72 -6.30 -8.59
CA ASP A 64 -14.02 -6.34 -9.88
C ASP A 64 -13.02 -5.17 -10.05
N ILE A 65 -13.33 -4.03 -9.42
CA ILE A 65 -12.59 -2.78 -9.57
C ILE A 65 -12.38 -2.15 -8.19
N LEU A 66 -11.13 -1.81 -7.87
CA LEU A 66 -10.78 -0.98 -6.73
C LEU A 66 -10.72 0.49 -7.17
N LEU A 67 -11.51 1.35 -6.52
CA LEU A 67 -11.51 2.78 -6.76
C LEU A 67 -10.84 3.54 -5.61
N ASN A 68 -9.73 4.24 -5.89
CA ASN A 68 -9.08 5.16 -4.97
C ASN A 68 -9.31 6.61 -5.39
N THR A 69 -9.98 7.39 -4.54
CA THR A 69 -10.30 8.81 -4.81
C THR A 69 -9.51 9.77 -3.90
N SER A 70 -8.28 9.42 -3.53
CA SER A 70 -7.49 10.22 -2.58
C SER A 70 -6.99 11.52 -3.22
N LEU A 71 -6.92 12.60 -2.44
CA LEU A 71 -6.36 13.89 -2.92
C LEU A 71 -4.84 13.97 -2.75
N THR A 72 -4.30 13.22 -1.80
CA THR A 72 -2.86 13.13 -1.53
C THR A 72 -2.53 11.71 -1.09
N GLU A 73 -1.55 11.08 -1.72
CA GLU A 73 -1.08 9.73 -1.38
C GLU A 73 0.40 9.58 -1.72
N ALA A 74 1.12 8.81 -0.91
CA ALA A 74 2.54 8.51 -1.16
C ALA A 74 2.72 7.17 -1.87
N PHE A 75 2.00 6.14 -1.44
CA PHE A 75 2.14 4.78 -1.99
C PHE A 75 0.82 4.00 -2.00
N CYS A 76 -0.09 4.29 -1.06
CA CYS A 76 -1.40 3.63 -0.94
C CYS A 76 -1.35 2.09 -1.00
N ILE A 77 -1.11 1.44 0.14
CA ILE A 77 -1.02 -0.03 0.21
C ILE A 77 -2.29 -0.74 -0.30
N ALA A 78 -3.45 -0.10 -0.15
CA ALA A 78 -4.73 -0.62 -0.62
C ALA A 78 -4.76 -0.87 -2.14
N ILE A 79 -4.05 -0.05 -2.94
CA ILE A 79 -3.91 -0.26 -4.38
C ILE A 79 -3.18 -1.56 -4.69
N VAL A 80 -2.08 -1.82 -3.97
CA VAL A 80 -1.31 -3.06 -4.12
C VAL A 80 -2.12 -4.26 -3.64
N GLU A 81 -2.86 -4.13 -2.53
CA GLU A 81 -3.74 -5.19 -2.00
C GLU A 81 -4.86 -5.54 -2.97
N GLY A 82 -5.55 -4.56 -3.54
CA GLY A 82 -6.61 -4.78 -4.53
C GLY A 82 -6.09 -5.41 -5.81
N ALA A 83 -4.97 -4.90 -6.33
CA ALA A 83 -4.34 -5.48 -7.51
C ALA A 83 -3.84 -6.91 -7.24
N CYS A 84 -3.30 -7.20 -6.06
CA CYS A 84 -2.93 -8.56 -5.63
C CYS A 84 -4.14 -9.51 -5.58
N CYS A 85 -5.34 -8.99 -5.30
CA CYS A 85 -6.59 -9.74 -5.34
C CYS A 85 -7.15 -9.88 -6.78
N GLY A 86 -6.46 -9.30 -7.79
CA GLY A 86 -6.84 -9.37 -9.20
C GLY A 86 -7.85 -8.31 -9.65
N LEU A 87 -8.07 -7.26 -8.84
CA LEU A 87 -8.98 -6.18 -9.18
C LEU A 87 -8.28 -5.18 -10.11
N GLN A 88 -9.01 -4.67 -11.10
CA GLN A 88 -8.54 -3.48 -11.81
C GLN A 88 -8.49 -2.29 -10.86
N VAL A 89 -7.45 -1.47 -10.98
CA VAL A 89 -7.31 -0.30 -10.12
C VAL A 89 -7.63 0.97 -10.91
N VAL A 90 -8.55 1.77 -10.38
CA VAL A 90 -8.78 3.15 -10.83
C VAL A 90 -8.37 4.07 -9.70
N SER A 91 -7.44 4.98 -9.94
CA SER A 91 -6.92 5.88 -8.91
C SER A 91 -6.71 7.29 -9.43
N THR A 92 -6.74 8.25 -8.50
CA THR A 92 -6.21 9.60 -8.76
C THR A 92 -4.69 9.58 -8.97
N LYS A 93 -4.21 10.44 -9.87
CA LYS A 93 -2.81 10.65 -10.23
C LYS A 93 -2.16 11.67 -9.28
N VAL A 94 -2.11 11.35 -8.00
CA VAL A 94 -1.58 12.23 -6.95
C VAL A 94 -0.37 11.63 -6.26
N GLY A 95 0.56 12.48 -5.84
CA GLY A 95 1.79 12.09 -5.14
C GLY A 95 2.52 10.94 -5.84
N GLY A 96 2.79 9.84 -5.12
CA GLY A 96 3.55 8.71 -5.63
C GLY A 96 2.73 7.61 -6.33
N ILE A 97 1.41 7.77 -6.44
CA ILE A 97 0.52 6.74 -7.06
C ILE A 97 0.98 6.29 -8.45
N PRO A 98 1.42 7.17 -9.38
CA PRO A 98 1.84 6.75 -10.71
C PRO A 98 3.03 5.79 -10.72
N GLU A 99 3.77 5.69 -9.61
CA GLU A 99 4.94 4.81 -9.46
C GLU A 99 4.58 3.46 -8.80
N VAL A 100 3.36 3.31 -8.27
CA VAL A 100 2.93 2.13 -7.49
C VAL A 100 2.58 0.95 -8.38
N LEU A 101 1.98 1.18 -9.54
CA LEU A 101 1.64 0.11 -10.48
C LEU A 101 2.01 0.51 -11.90
N PRO A 102 2.45 -0.44 -12.74
CA PRO A 102 2.65 -0.19 -14.16
C PRO A 102 1.35 0.30 -14.82
N ALA A 103 1.45 1.18 -15.82
CA ALA A 103 0.31 1.79 -16.50
C ALA A 103 -0.71 0.79 -17.10
N LYS A 104 -0.32 -0.47 -17.32
CA LYS A 104 -1.23 -1.53 -17.79
C LYS A 104 -2.17 -2.10 -16.71
N LEU A 105 -1.88 -1.85 -15.42
CA LEU A 105 -2.62 -2.39 -14.27
C LEU A 105 -3.46 -1.33 -13.55
N ILE A 106 -3.32 -0.06 -13.94
CA ILE A 106 -3.94 1.07 -13.25
C ILE A 106 -4.44 2.12 -14.24
N TYR A 107 -5.69 2.56 -14.05
CA TYR A 107 -6.25 3.73 -14.71
C TYR A 107 -6.01 4.94 -13.81
N LEU A 108 -5.40 5.98 -14.37
CA LEU A 108 -5.00 7.17 -13.62
C LEU A 108 -5.82 8.38 -14.07
N ALA A 109 -6.54 8.97 -13.13
CA ALA A 109 -7.34 10.17 -13.36
C ALA A 109 -6.76 11.39 -12.63
N GLU A 110 -6.99 12.59 -13.16
CA GLU A 110 -6.77 13.81 -12.38
C GLU A 110 -7.75 13.86 -11.18
N PRO A 111 -7.40 14.52 -10.06
CA PRO A 111 -8.19 14.49 -8.82
C PRO A 111 -9.46 15.36 -8.88
N ASN A 112 -10.33 15.07 -9.85
CA ASN A 112 -11.64 15.68 -10.02
C ASN A 112 -12.68 14.62 -10.41
N VAL A 113 -13.96 14.92 -10.15
CA VAL A 113 -15.07 13.97 -10.33
C VAL A 113 -15.21 13.52 -11.78
N GLN A 114 -15.06 14.44 -12.73
CA GLN A 114 -15.25 14.15 -14.15
C GLN A 114 -14.20 13.17 -14.65
N ALA A 115 -12.91 13.46 -14.44
CA ALA A 115 -11.81 12.59 -14.86
C ALA A 115 -11.87 11.22 -14.19
N LEU A 116 -12.21 11.15 -12.89
CA LEU A 116 -12.39 9.86 -12.21
C LEU A 116 -13.56 9.07 -12.77
N THR A 117 -14.65 9.74 -13.14
CA THR A 117 -15.80 9.09 -13.77
C THR A 117 -15.39 8.53 -15.12
N GLU A 118 -14.73 9.31 -15.97
CA GLU A 118 -14.25 8.88 -17.30
C GLU A 118 -13.32 7.66 -17.23
N GLU A 119 -12.35 7.65 -16.32
CA GLU A 119 -11.44 6.50 -16.15
C GLU A 119 -12.14 5.28 -15.53
N LEU A 120 -13.08 5.49 -14.60
CA LEU A 120 -13.88 4.42 -14.04
C LEU A 120 -14.81 3.79 -15.09
N GLU A 121 -15.40 4.60 -15.97
CA GLU A 121 -16.22 4.11 -17.08
C GLU A 121 -15.41 3.22 -18.03
N LYS A 122 -14.17 3.61 -18.36
CA LYS A 122 -13.27 2.77 -19.17
C LYS A 122 -13.00 1.42 -18.50
N ALA A 123 -12.70 1.41 -17.20
CA ALA A 123 -12.48 0.18 -16.46
C ALA A 123 -13.74 -0.71 -16.40
N ILE A 124 -14.93 -0.12 -16.18
CA ILE A 124 -16.20 -0.83 -16.22
C ILE A 124 -16.45 -1.43 -17.61
N GLU A 125 -16.22 -0.66 -18.68
CA GLU A 125 -16.39 -1.14 -20.05
C GLU A 125 -15.40 -2.25 -20.39
N ASP A 126 -14.14 -2.13 -20.00
CA ASP A 126 -13.16 -3.19 -20.17
C ASP A 126 -13.62 -4.47 -19.46
N ARG A 127 -14.17 -4.34 -18.25
CA ARG A 127 -14.69 -5.48 -17.48
C ARG A 127 -15.87 -6.16 -18.16
N ILE A 128 -16.81 -5.36 -18.70
CA ILE A 128 -18.00 -5.84 -19.41
C ILE A 128 -17.60 -6.55 -20.71
N HIS A 129 -16.64 -6.01 -21.45
CA HIS A 129 -16.19 -6.56 -22.74
C HIS A 129 -15.11 -7.65 -22.59
N GLY A 130 -14.68 -7.96 -21.36
CA GLY A 130 -13.64 -8.96 -21.10
C GLY A 130 -12.26 -8.56 -21.61
N ARG A 131 -11.96 -7.25 -21.69
CA ARG A 131 -10.64 -6.72 -22.07
C ARG A 131 -9.64 -6.68 -20.91
N ASN A 132 -10.10 -7.04 -19.71
CA ASN A 132 -9.30 -7.05 -18.50
C ASN A 132 -8.24 -8.15 -18.55
N LEU A 133 -7.12 -7.88 -17.87
CA LEU A 133 -6.15 -8.92 -17.56
C LEU A 133 -6.78 -9.97 -16.65
N ASP A 134 -6.36 -11.22 -16.85
CA ASP A 134 -6.77 -12.31 -15.98
C ASP A 134 -6.30 -12.03 -14.53
N PRO A 135 -7.16 -12.24 -13.51
CA PRO A 135 -6.80 -12.02 -12.11
C PRO A 135 -5.52 -12.74 -11.66
N PHE A 136 -5.26 -13.96 -12.15
CA PHE A 136 -4.04 -14.69 -11.80
C PHE A 136 -2.81 -14.11 -12.47
N GLU A 137 -2.92 -13.67 -13.72
CA GLU A 137 -1.83 -12.95 -14.41
C GLU A 137 -1.50 -11.62 -13.71
N MET A 138 -2.53 -10.90 -13.26
CA MET A 138 -2.35 -9.67 -12.49
C MET A 138 -1.61 -9.95 -11.18
N HIS A 139 -2.08 -10.92 -10.40
CA HIS A 139 -1.43 -11.34 -9.14
C HIS A 139 0.03 -11.75 -9.37
N ALA A 140 0.29 -12.60 -10.36
CA ALA A 140 1.64 -13.08 -10.69
C ALA A 140 2.57 -11.93 -11.09
N SER A 141 2.05 -10.92 -11.80
CA SER A 141 2.84 -9.75 -12.19
C SER A 141 3.24 -8.91 -10.97
N ILE A 142 2.35 -8.75 -9.99
CA ILE A 142 2.59 -7.92 -8.80
C ILE A 142 3.62 -8.54 -7.86
N GLN A 143 3.63 -9.88 -7.76
CA GLN A 143 4.63 -10.61 -7.00
C GLN A 143 6.07 -10.30 -7.45
N ALA A 144 6.27 -9.96 -8.74
CA ALA A 144 7.58 -9.60 -9.27
C ALA A 144 8.01 -8.16 -8.90
N PHE A 145 7.06 -7.27 -8.57
CA PHE A 145 7.35 -5.87 -8.22
C PHE A 145 7.45 -5.67 -6.71
N TYR A 146 6.61 -6.35 -5.93
CA TYR A 146 6.49 -6.15 -4.49
C TYR A 146 6.61 -7.46 -3.71
N SER A 147 7.68 -7.54 -2.92
CA SER A 147 7.93 -8.64 -2.00
C SER A 147 8.51 -8.07 -0.71
N TRP A 148 7.91 -8.43 0.42
CA TRP A 148 8.44 -8.06 1.75
C TRP A 148 9.89 -8.53 1.94
N ARG A 149 10.26 -9.64 1.30
CA ARG A 149 11.64 -10.14 1.33
C ARG A 149 12.60 -9.20 0.61
N ASP A 150 12.22 -8.71 -0.56
CA ASP A 150 13.06 -7.81 -1.36
C ASP A 150 13.15 -6.42 -0.71
N VAL A 151 12.04 -5.94 -0.14
CA VAL A 151 12.02 -4.71 0.65
C VAL A 151 12.97 -4.85 1.84
N ALA A 152 12.89 -5.94 2.61
CA ALA A 152 13.77 -6.18 3.75
C ALA A 152 15.25 -6.22 3.35
N LEU A 153 15.60 -6.94 2.27
CA LEU A 153 16.98 -7.03 1.77
C LEU A 153 17.52 -5.67 1.30
N ARG A 154 16.69 -4.87 0.61
CA ARG A 154 17.06 -3.51 0.18
C ARG A 154 17.27 -2.59 1.37
N THR A 155 16.39 -2.64 2.38
CA THR A 155 16.53 -1.87 3.61
C THR A 155 17.79 -2.27 4.38
N GLU A 156 18.07 -3.57 4.48
CA GLU A 156 19.29 -4.09 5.14
C GLU A 156 20.55 -3.59 4.44
N THR A 157 20.56 -3.54 3.11
CA THR A 157 21.68 -3.02 2.32
C THR A 157 21.98 -1.56 2.66
N VAL A 158 20.94 -0.72 2.78
CA VAL A 158 21.10 0.68 3.19
C VAL A 158 21.63 0.76 4.63
N TYR A 159 21.14 -0.08 5.53
CA TYR A 159 21.61 -0.10 6.92
C TYR A 159 23.10 -0.46 7.00
N HIS A 160 23.53 -1.52 6.30
CA HIS A 160 24.94 -1.89 6.23
C HIS A 160 25.80 -0.77 5.62
N MET A 161 25.32 -0.13 4.56
CA MET A 161 26.01 1.01 3.95
C MET A 161 26.20 2.15 4.94
N VAL A 162 25.14 2.55 5.65
CA VAL A 162 25.18 3.63 6.65
C VAL A 162 26.08 3.25 7.83
N MET A 163 26.00 2.00 8.31
CA MET A 163 26.85 1.51 9.40
C MET A 163 28.34 1.45 9.02
N SER A 164 28.64 1.20 7.74
CA SER A 164 30.02 1.21 7.22
C SER A 164 30.54 2.61 6.93
N THR A 165 29.67 3.62 6.90
CA THR A 165 30.05 5.01 6.64
C THR A 165 30.70 5.59 7.90
N PRO A 166 31.93 6.14 7.81
CA PRO A 166 32.58 6.73 8.97
C PRO A 166 31.75 7.90 9.50
N LEU A 167 31.52 7.90 10.81
CA LEU A 167 30.85 9.01 11.48
C LEU A 167 31.73 10.26 11.40
N PRO A 168 31.21 11.41 10.91
CA PRO A 168 31.94 12.67 11.00
C PRO A 168 32.18 13.03 12.47
N ASP A 169 33.26 13.75 12.71
CA ASP A 169 33.63 14.19 14.06
C ASP A 169 32.54 15.07 14.70
N THR A 170 32.49 15.08 16.02
CA THR A 170 31.46 15.77 16.80
C THR A 170 31.40 17.26 16.50
N ALA A 171 32.54 17.92 16.26
CA ALA A 171 32.59 19.34 15.95
C ALA A 171 31.99 19.61 14.56
N SER A 172 32.36 18.83 13.55
CA SER A 172 31.77 18.89 12.20
C SER A 172 30.27 18.63 12.22
N ARG A 173 29.79 17.71 13.06
CA ARG A 173 28.35 17.46 13.25
C ARG A 173 27.63 18.67 13.85
N LEU A 174 28.22 19.31 14.86
CA LEU A 174 27.66 20.52 15.48
C LEU A 174 27.64 21.70 14.51
N LEU A 175 28.70 21.88 13.71
CA LEU A 175 28.79 22.98 12.74
C LEU A 175 27.75 22.90 11.63
N LYS A 176 27.28 21.69 11.26
CA LYS A 176 26.20 21.52 10.26
C LYS A 176 24.91 22.25 10.65
N TYR A 177 24.61 22.39 11.95
CA TYR A 177 23.41 23.11 12.40
C TYR A 177 23.43 24.61 12.08
N ASN A 178 24.60 25.23 11.85
CA ASN A 178 24.67 26.62 11.39
C ASN A 178 24.01 26.82 10.01
N GLN A 179 23.79 25.75 9.23
CA GLN A 179 23.13 25.83 7.92
C GLN A 179 21.61 26.05 8.03
N CYS A 180 21.01 25.85 9.21
CA CYS A 180 19.57 26.00 9.44
C CYS A 180 19.13 27.46 9.71
N GLY A 181 19.98 28.45 9.45
CA GLY A 181 19.71 29.88 9.64
C GLY A 181 20.45 30.50 10.83
N ALA A 182 20.59 31.84 10.84
CA ALA A 182 21.48 32.55 11.75
C ALA A 182 21.08 32.43 13.24
N VAL A 183 19.78 32.42 13.53
CA VAL A 183 19.24 32.31 14.89
C VAL A 183 18.91 30.85 15.22
N SER A 184 18.09 30.20 14.38
CA SER A 184 17.64 28.82 14.57
C SER A 184 18.80 27.82 14.62
N GLY A 185 19.84 28.02 13.81
CA GLY A 185 21.03 27.17 13.80
C GLY A 185 21.83 27.22 15.10
N LYS A 186 21.95 28.39 15.74
CA LYS A 186 22.61 28.54 17.04
C LYS A 186 21.80 27.86 18.15
N LEU A 187 20.47 28.00 18.11
CA LEU A 187 19.58 27.29 19.04
C LEU A 187 19.73 25.78 18.91
N PHE A 188 19.68 25.22 17.69
CA PHE A 188 19.84 23.79 17.46
C PHE A 188 21.22 23.27 17.86
N MET A 189 22.27 24.06 17.64
CA MET A 189 23.62 23.70 18.09
C MET A 189 23.71 23.63 19.62
N MET A 190 23.12 24.58 20.35
CA MET A 190 23.07 24.53 21.82
C MET A 190 22.31 23.31 22.32
N ILE A 191 21.16 22.99 21.71
CA ILE A 191 20.38 21.79 22.04
C ILE A 191 21.19 20.51 21.75
N ALA A 192 21.86 20.44 20.60
CA ALA A 192 22.69 19.30 20.23
C ALA A 192 23.88 19.13 21.18
N ALA A 193 24.55 20.22 21.57
CA ALA A 193 25.64 20.21 22.54
C ALA A 193 25.16 19.74 23.92
N PHE A 194 23.99 20.22 24.37
CA PHE A 194 23.36 19.74 25.60
C PHE A 194 23.05 18.24 25.53
N ASN A 195 22.49 17.74 24.43
CA ASN A 195 22.24 16.31 24.24
C ASN A 195 23.53 15.48 24.24
N ILE A 196 24.64 15.99 23.70
CA ILE A 196 25.94 15.33 23.74
C ILE A 196 26.48 15.25 25.18
N ILE A 197 26.35 16.33 25.95
CA ILE A 197 26.74 16.35 27.37
C ILE A 197 25.86 15.37 28.16
N LEU A 198 24.55 15.38 27.93
CA LEU A 198 23.62 14.45 28.54
C LEU A 198 23.98 13.00 28.20
N LEU A 199 24.30 12.70 26.93
CA LEU A 199 24.75 11.38 26.50
C LEU A 199 26.04 10.96 27.20
N PHE A 200 26.98 11.88 27.40
CA PHE A 200 28.22 11.62 28.15
C PHE A 200 27.94 11.29 29.63
N ILE A 201 27.01 12.02 30.26
CA ILE A 201 26.56 11.73 31.63
C ILE A 201 25.88 10.36 31.70
N ILE A 202 25.01 10.05 30.73
CA ILE A 202 24.34 8.73 30.64
C ILE A 202 25.38 7.63 30.46
N GLN A 203 26.40 7.83 29.63
CA GLN A 203 27.48 6.86 29.44
C GLN A 203 28.26 6.59 30.73
N LEU A 204 28.42 7.61 31.58
CA LEU A 204 29.07 7.48 32.89
C LEU A 204 28.20 6.66 33.86
N LEU A 205 26.88 6.86 33.84
CA LEU A 205 25.93 6.18 34.72
C LEU A 205 25.61 4.75 34.25
N TRP A 206 25.48 4.55 32.94
CA TRP A 206 25.20 3.29 32.26
C TRP A 206 26.12 3.12 31.05
N PRO A 207 27.29 2.47 31.24
CA PRO A 207 28.24 2.22 30.16
C PRO A 207 27.60 1.41 29.02
N THR A 208 27.86 1.80 27.76
CA THR A 208 27.37 1.05 26.57
C THR A 208 27.80 -0.41 26.57
N GLU A 209 28.92 -0.75 27.22
CA GLU A 209 29.41 -2.12 27.34
C GLU A 209 28.43 -3.04 28.08
N ASN A 210 27.62 -2.49 28.98
CA ASN A 210 26.61 -3.20 29.75
C ASN A 210 25.25 -3.29 29.02
N ILE A 211 25.12 -2.68 27.85
CA ILE A 211 23.91 -2.75 27.04
C ILE A 211 23.95 -4.05 26.25
N ASP A 212 22.96 -4.91 26.47
CA ASP A 212 22.78 -6.13 25.69
C ASP A 212 22.77 -5.81 24.19
N LYS A 213 23.80 -6.27 23.49
CA LYS A 213 23.84 -6.18 22.04
C LYS A 213 22.92 -7.25 21.50
N ALA A 214 21.93 -6.83 20.72
CA ALA A 214 21.11 -7.76 19.96
C ALA A 214 22.04 -8.66 19.12
N THR A 215 22.07 -9.95 19.45
CA THR A 215 22.84 -10.92 18.67
C THR A 215 22.28 -10.91 17.26
N CYS A 216 23.14 -10.61 16.28
CA CYS A 216 22.79 -10.79 14.89
C CYS A 216 22.54 -12.28 14.67
N VAL A 217 21.26 -12.66 14.54
CA VAL A 217 20.89 -14.01 14.14
C VAL A 217 21.42 -14.18 12.72
N GLN A 218 22.56 -14.85 12.57
CA GLN A 218 23.06 -15.22 11.26
C GLN A 218 22.07 -16.23 10.66
N VAL A 219 21.10 -15.73 9.91
CA VAL A 219 20.24 -16.56 9.08
C VAL A 219 21.17 -17.24 8.07
N ARG A 220 21.50 -18.51 8.31
CA ARG A 220 22.32 -19.32 7.41
C ARG A 220 21.77 -19.15 6.00
N ARG A 221 22.58 -18.59 5.09
CA ARG A 221 22.28 -18.48 3.64
C ARG A 221 21.95 -19.82 2.98
N SER A 222 22.07 -20.97 3.66
CA SER A 222 21.67 -22.27 3.14
C SER A 222 20.17 -22.41 2.86
N VAL A 223 19.31 -21.50 3.34
CA VAL A 223 17.88 -21.43 2.92
C VAL A 223 17.69 -20.63 1.62
N MET A 224 18.71 -19.88 1.16
CA MET A 224 18.62 -19.03 -0.04
C MET A 224 18.70 -19.80 -1.37
N ALA A 225 19.15 -21.07 -1.36
CA ALA A 225 19.12 -21.94 -2.55
C ALA A 225 17.97 -22.97 -2.54
N GLY A 226 17.36 -23.22 -1.37
CA GLY A 226 16.41 -24.31 -1.16
C GLY A 226 14.95 -23.88 -0.98
N CYS A 227 14.66 -22.58 -0.81
CA CYS A 227 13.29 -22.10 -0.68
C CYS A 227 12.64 -21.87 -2.07
N ARG A 228 12.68 -22.90 -2.92
CA ARG A 228 11.48 -23.18 -3.73
C ARG A 228 10.50 -23.73 -2.71
N LEU A 229 9.33 -23.08 -2.59
CA LEU A 229 8.18 -23.71 -1.94
C LEU A 229 8.13 -25.17 -2.45
N PRO A 230 7.93 -26.19 -1.59
CA PRO A 230 7.55 -27.49 -2.14
C PRO A 230 6.40 -27.20 -3.10
N ALA A 231 6.54 -27.67 -4.34
CA ALA A 231 5.42 -27.65 -5.26
C ALA A 231 4.31 -28.40 -4.55
N GLU A 232 3.39 -27.68 -3.91
CA GLU A 232 2.08 -28.22 -3.61
C GLU A 232 1.59 -28.66 -4.97
N THR A 233 1.54 -29.97 -5.13
CA THR A 233 0.82 -30.66 -6.17
C THR A 233 -0.46 -29.91 -6.42
N VAL A 234 -0.48 -29.11 -7.48
CA VAL A 234 -1.70 -28.68 -8.14
C VAL A 234 -2.36 -29.98 -8.55
N ARG A 235 -3.23 -30.50 -7.68
CA ARG A 235 -4.19 -31.51 -8.07
C ARG A 235 -5.05 -30.82 -9.11
N ASP A 236 -4.77 -31.15 -10.36
CA ASP A 236 -5.61 -30.82 -11.49
C ASP A 236 -7.08 -31.11 -11.14
N PRO A 237 -7.94 -30.08 -11.05
CA PRO A 237 -9.37 -30.27 -10.79
C PRO A 237 -10.07 -31.08 -11.90
N LEU A 238 -9.43 -31.27 -13.06
CA LEU A 238 -9.96 -32.05 -14.19
C LEU A 238 -9.63 -33.55 -14.11
N ALA A 239 -8.62 -33.96 -13.33
CA ALA A 239 -8.29 -35.37 -13.14
C ALA A 239 -9.34 -36.10 -12.27
N ALA A 240 -9.95 -35.41 -11.30
CA ALA A 240 -10.97 -35.97 -10.41
C ALA A 240 -12.32 -36.27 -11.11
N ARG A 241 -12.58 -35.71 -12.30
CA ARG A 241 -13.82 -35.97 -13.06
C ARG A 241 -13.74 -37.17 -14.02
N ARG A 242 -12.56 -37.74 -14.26
CA ARG A 242 -12.39 -38.92 -15.13
C ARG A 242 -12.47 -40.26 -14.39
N ALA A 243 -12.31 -40.28 -13.07
CA ALA A 243 -12.35 -41.50 -12.27
C ALA A 243 -13.76 -41.93 -11.79
N SER A 244 -14.81 -41.15 -12.06
CA SER A 244 -16.18 -41.44 -11.60
C SER A 244 -17.14 -41.88 -12.73
N ARG A 245 -16.62 -42.31 -13.89
CA ARG A 245 -17.42 -42.85 -15.01
C ARG A 245 -17.19 -44.33 -15.33
N HIS A 246 -16.42 -45.03 -14.51
CA HIS A 246 -16.30 -46.48 -14.57
C HIS A 246 -16.34 -47.06 -13.15
N ILE A 247 -17.54 -47.14 -12.61
CA ILE A 247 -18.15 -48.21 -11.80
C ILE A 247 -19.66 -47.94 -11.82
#